data_AF-A0A537U1H5-F1
#
_entry.id   AF-A0A537U1H5-F1
#
_cell.length_a   1.000
_cell.length_b   1.000
_cell.length_c   1.000
_cell.angle_alpha   90.00
_cell.angle_beta   90.00
_cell.angle_gamma   90.00
#
_symmetry.space_group_name_H-M   'P 1'
#
loop_
_entity.id
_entity.type
_entity.pdbx_description
1 polymer ?
#
loop_
_entity_poly.entity_id
_entity_poly.type
_entity_poly.pdbx_seq_one_letter_code
_entity_poly.pdbx_strand_id
1 'polypeptide(L)' 'MAYVEKTHRFGLLTPSSNTVQEPEFSALLPETISLHTGRVAYRDITPQEQMRCVRELETESR' A
#
# COMPACT_ATOMS: atom_id res chain seq x y z
N MET A 1 -22.94 1.59 -16.41
CA MET A 1 -22.56 0.89 -15.17
C MET A 1 -23.40 1.44 -14.03
N ALA A 2 -23.89 0.58 -13.14
CA ALA A 2 -24.56 1.02 -11.93
C ALA A 2 -23.55 1.71 -11.00
N TYR A 3 -23.98 2.74 -10.28
CA TYR A 3 -23.15 3.35 -9.24
C TYR A 3 -23.00 2.34 -8.09
N VAL A 4 -21.76 2.06 -7.71
CA VAL A 4 -21.43 1.20 -6.57
C VAL A 4 -20.92 2.08 -5.44
N GLU A 5 -21.65 2.10 -4.33
CA GLU A 5 -21.27 2.85 -3.14
C GLU A 5 -20.04 2.22 -2.47
N LYS A 6 -19.03 3.06 -2.17
CA LYS A 6 -17.84 2.63 -1.44
C LYS A 6 -18.13 2.68 0.06
N THR A 7 -18.21 1.51 0.69
CA THR A 7 -18.53 1.36 2.11
C THR A 7 -17.29 1.30 3.01
N HIS A 8 -16.13 0.90 2.46
CA HIS A 8 -14.88 0.75 3.22
C HIS A 8 -13.66 1.28 2.45
N ARG A 9 -12.60 1.58 3.21
CA ARG A 9 -11.29 2.00 2.69
C ARG A 9 -10.25 0.98 3.11
N PHE A 10 -9.48 0.52 2.14
CA PHE A 10 -8.34 -0.36 2.35
C PHE A 10 -7.05 0.45 2.11
N GLY A 11 -6.26 0.63 3.17
CA GLY A 11 -4.98 1.31 3.11
C GLY A 11 -3.85 0.32 2.83
N LEU A 12 -3.00 0.61 1.84
CA LEU A 12 -1.83 -0.19 1.49
C LEU A 12 -0.56 0.66 1.57
N LEU A 13 0.41 0.24 2.37
CA LEU A 13 1.77 0.74 2.29
C LEU A 13 2.60 -0.25 1.47
N THR A 14 3.20 0.22 0.37
CA THR A 14 3.94 -0.63 -0.56
C THR A 14 5.30 -0.02 -0.91
N PRO A 15 6.36 -0.83 -1.14
CA PRO A 15 7.63 -0.32 -1.62
C PRO A 15 7.47 0.51 -2.89
N SER A 16 8.25 1.58 -3.04
CA SER A 16 8.17 2.48 -4.19
C SER A 16 8.35 1.76 -5.53
N SER A 17 9.17 0.71 -5.56
CA SER A 17 9.44 -0.13 -6.73
C SER A 17 8.45 -1.28 -6.93
N ASN A 18 7.53 -1.53 -6.00
CA ASN A 18 6.54 -2.59 -6.14
C ASN A 18 5.50 -2.21 -7.21
N THR A 19 5.22 -3.12 -8.14
CA THR A 19 4.24 -2.92 -9.22
C THR A 19 3.12 -3.97 -9.21
N VAL A 20 3.08 -4.82 -8.17
CA VAL A 20 2.26 -6.03 -8.15
C VAL A 20 1.11 -5.91 -7.15
N GLN A 21 1.38 -5.38 -5.96
CA GLN A 21 0.38 -5.36 -4.89
C GLN A 21 -0.84 -4.51 -5.28
N GLU A 22 -0.63 -3.32 -5.83
CA GLU A 22 -1.73 -2.42 -6.21
C GLU A 22 -2.71 -3.05 -7.22
N PRO A 23 -2.26 -3.58 -8.38
CA PRO A 23 -3.18 -4.21 -9.32
C PRO A 23 -3.81 -5.49 -8.77
N GLU A 24 -3.09 -6.30 -7.98
CA GLU A 24 -3.65 -7.53 -7.40
C GLU A 24 -4.73 -7.24 -6.36
N PHE A 25 -4.47 -6.29 -5.44
CA PHE A 25 -5.50 -5.87 -4.49
C PHE A 25 -6.67 -5.19 -5.19
N SER A 26 -6.42 -4.38 -6.22
CA SER A 26 -7.51 -3.78 -7.00
C SER A 26 -8.37 -4.82 -7.72
N ALA A 27 -7.79 -5.96 -8.13
CA ALA A 27 -8.51 -7.04 -8.81
C ALA A 27 -9.31 -7.94 -7.85
N LEU A 28 -8.85 -8.07 -6.60
CA LEU A 28 -9.45 -8.98 -5.62
C LEU A 28 -10.42 -8.30 -4.65
N LEU A 29 -10.23 -7.00 -4.36
CA LEU A 29 -11.09 -6.27 -3.44
C LEU A 29 -12.51 -6.14 -4.03
N PRO A 30 -13.56 -6.33 -3.20
CA PRO A 30 -14.93 -6.06 -3.63
C PRO A 30 -15.09 -4.65 -4.17
N GLU A 31 -16.00 -4.46 -5.14
CA GLU A 31 -16.28 -3.14 -5.72
C GLU A 31 -16.79 -2.12 -4.70
N THR A 32 -17.26 -2.55 -3.53
CA THR A 32 -17.65 -1.68 -2.42
C THR A 32 -16.47 -1.15 -1.60
N ILE A 33 -15.24 -1.59 -1.89
CA ILE A 33 -14.03 -1.15 -1.21
C ILE A 33 -13.24 -0.21 -2.13
N SER A 34 -12.65 0.83 -1.54
CA SER A 34 -11.68 1.71 -2.21
C SER A 34 -10.27 1.40 -1.73
N LEU A 35 -9.32 1.27 -2.66
CA LEU A 35 -7.91 1.06 -2.38
C LEU A 35 -7.19 2.42 -2.32
N HIS A 36 -6.45 2.67 -1.24
CA HIS A 36 -5.66 3.88 -1.01
C HIS A 36 -4.22 3.46 -0.74
N THR A 37 -3.29 3.86 -1.59
CA THR A 37 -1.90 3.40 -1.50
C THR A 37 -0.94 4.53 -1.15
N GLY A 38 -0.08 4.28 -0.16
CA GLY A 38 1.12 5.08 0.12
C GLY A 38 2.38 4.31 -0.28
N ARG A 39 3.34 4.99 -0.92
CA ARG A 39 4.62 4.39 -1.30
C ARG A 39 5.71 4.72 -0.30
N VAL A 40 6.43 3.69 0.15
CA VAL A 40 7.61 3.83 1.02
C VAL A 40 8.89 3.71 0.20
N ALA A 41 9.86 4.59 0.46
CA ALA A 41 11.11 4.61 -0.29
C ALA A 41 11.93 3.34 -0.02
N TYR A 42 12.09 2.52 -1.05
CA TYR A 42 12.78 1.24 -0.95
C TYR A 42 13.65 1.05 -2.19
N ARG A 43 14.98 1.15 -2.03
CA ARG A 43 15.93 1.11 -3.14
C ARG A 43 16.42 -0.29 -3.43
N ASP A 44 16.88 -0.99 -2.40
CA ASP A 44 17.49 -2.31 -2.52
C ASP A 44 16.81 -3.33 -1.59
N ILE A 45 16.73 -4.58 -2.03
CA ILE A 45 16.17 -5.67 -1.22
C ILE A 45 17.25 -6.21 -0.29
N THR A 46 17.51 -5.46 0.79
CA THR A 46 18.46 -5.85 1.84
C THR A 46 17.82 -5.74 3.23
N PRO A 47 18.31 -6.50 4.22
CA PRO A 47 17.84 -6.37 5.61
C PRO A 47 18.01 -4.96 6.17
N GLN A 48 19.07 -4.25 5.79
CA GLN A 48 19.37 -2.90 6.27
C GLN A 48 18.35 -1.89 5.76
N GLU A 49 18.00 -1.98 4.47
CA GLU A 49 16.96 -1.16 3.85
C GLU A 49 15.59 -1.45 4.49
N GLN A 50 15.28 -2.71 4.75
CA GLN A 50 14.06 -3.11 5.44
C GLN A 50 13.96 -2.46 6.82
N MET A 51 15.02 -2.55 7.60
CA MET A 51 15.08 -1.95 8.94
C MET A 51 15.02 -0.42 8.90
N ARG A 52 15.61 0.23 7.88
CA ARG A 52 15.45 1.68 7.69
C ARG A 52 13.99 2.03 7.43
N CYS A 53 13.34 1.35 6.49
CA CYS A 53 11.94 1.57 6.15
C CYS A 53 11.02 1.46 7.36
N VAL A 54 11.21 0.43 8.21
CA VAL A 54 10.40 0.25 9.43
C VAL A 54 10.60 1.43 10.39
N ARG A 55 11.84 1.86 10.62
CA ARG A 55 12.13 3.00 11.52
C ARG A 55 11.54 4.31 11.02
N GLU A 56 11.58 4.57 9.71
CA GLU A 56 10.95 5.75 9.11
C GLU A 56 9.43 5.74 9.36
N LEU A 57 8.77 4.60 9.12
CA LEU A 57 7.34 4.44 9.38
C LEU A 57 6.98 4.65 10.86
N GLU A 58 7.78 4.11 11.79
CA GLU A 58 7.57 4.30 13.22
C GLU A 58 7.77 5.76 13.67
N THR A 59 8.64 6.51 12.98
CA THR A 59 8.89 7.92 13.27
C THR A 59 7.70 8.79 12.83
N GLU A 60 7.18 8.57 11.63
CA GLU A 60 6.02 9.30 11.09
C GLU A 60 4.69 8.95 11.78
N SER A 61 4.64 7.81 12.47
CA SER A 61 3.43 7.38 13.21
C SER A 61 3.24 8.07 14.56
N ARG A 62 4.25 8.81 15.05
CA ARG A 62 4.20 9.50 16.35
C ARG A 62 3.67 10.91 16.22
#